data_AF-A0A2V5ZM47-F1
#
_entry.id   AF-A0A2V5ZM47-F1
#
_cell.length_a   1.000
_cell.length_b   1.000
_cell.length_c   1.000
_cell.angle_alpha   90.00
_cell.angle_beta   90.00
_cell.angle_gamma   90.00
#
_symmetry.space_group_name_H-M   'P 1'
#
loop_
_entity.id
_entity.type
_entity.pdbx_description
1 polymer ?
#
loop_
_entity_poly.entity_id
_entity_poly.type
_entity_poly.pdbx_seq_one_letter_code
_entity_poly.pdbx_strand_id
1 'polypeptide(L)'
;MDHDWLLQNLERVRIGLVEDGTAIGSAMASAANRLNDKHSKSRVIVLLTDGENNMGKISPDTAAEAVKALKIHFYAIGAGINGIAPAPIFTQRGPMTDMLGNMLYQNQRVEFNEAGLRQVAKIADGTFFRATDTKSLEQIYSDIDKLERSTVSVKKYQQYRDLFPLCIMSGAGLLVAQLLLSQTIWKKLP
;
A
#
# COMPACT_ATOMS: atom_id res chain seq x y z
N MET A 1 -1.61 4.64 15.59
CA MET A 1 -1.67 3.68 14.45
C MET A 1 -0.55 2.65 14.61
N ASP A 2 -0.70 1.42 14.10
CA ASP A 2 0.35 0.37 14.22
C ASP A 2 1.41 0.59 13.13
N HIS A 3 2.38 1.47 13.40
CA HIS A 3 3.37 1.94 12.42
C HIS A 3 4.18 0.77 11.82
N ASP A 4 4.48 -0.26 12.61
CA ASP A 4 5.22 -1.44 12.16
C ASP A 4 4.50 -2.23 11.05
N TRP A 5 3.17 -2.33 11.12
CA TRP A 5 2.38 -3.01 10.10
C TRP A 5 2.31 -2.21 8.80
N LEU A 6 2.27 -0.87 8.90
CA LEU A 6 2.31 0.01 7.74
C LEU A 6 3.67 -0.04 7.05
N LEU A 7 4.76 -0.03 7.83
CA LEU A 7 6.13 -0.15 7.33
C LEU A 7 6.38 -1.52 6.65
N GLN A 8 5.90 -2.62 7.24
CA GLN A 8 5.99 -3.95 6.64
C GLN A 8 5.20 -4.12 5.33
N ASN A 9 4.13 -3.35 5.13
CA ASN A 9 3.40 -3.34 3.87
C ASN A 9 4.05 -2.43 2.83
N LEU A 10 4.62 -1.29 3.24
CA LEU A 10 5.41 -0.41 2.38
C LEU A 10 6.65 -1.13 1.82
N GLU A 11 7.33 -1.96 2.61
CA GLU A 11 8.45 -2.79 2.14
C GLU A 11 8.06 -3.81 1.06
N ARG A 12 6.78 -4.18 0.94
CA ARG A 12 6.30 -5.13 -0.07
C ARG A 12 5.92 -4.47 -1.39
N VAL A 13 5.84 -3.14 -1.42
CA VAL A 13 5.53 -2.40 -2.64
C VAL A 13 6.79 -2.36 -3.51
N ARG A 14 6.82 -3.15 -4.59
CA ARG A 14 7.86 -3.06 -5.62
C ARG A 14 7.37 -2.16 -6.76
N ILE A 15 8.20 -1.20 -7.14
CA ILE A 15 7.96 -0.31 -8.28
C ILE A 15 7.97 -1.16 -9.57
N GLY A 16 6.93 -1.06 -10.40
CA GLY A 16 6.83 -1.76 -11.70
C GLY A 16 5.93 -3.01 -11.76
N LEU A 17 5.05 -3.24 -10.77
CA LEU A 17 4.10 -4.37 -10.75
C LEU A 17 2.72 -4.07 -11.35
N VAL A 18 2.44 -2.81 -11.72
CA VAL A 18 1.12 -2.33 -12.16
C VAL A 18 1.27 -1.77 -13.58
N GLU A 19 0.31 -2.07 -14.47
CA GLU A 19 0.23 -1.46 -15.81
C GLU A 19 0.30 0.07 -15.71
N ASP A 20 0.96 0.74 -16.68
CA ASP A 20 1.28 2.18 -16.67
C ASP A 20 0.04 3.10 -16.65
N GLY A 21 -0.63 3.17 -15.51
CA GLY A 21 -1.75 4.07 -15.30
C GLY A 21 -2.35 4.07 -13.91
N THR A 22 -2.77 5.26 -13.51
CA THR A 22 -3.32 5.65 -12.22
C THR A 22 -4.84 5.59 -12.27
N ALA A 23 -5.44 4.60 -11.60
CA ALA A 23 -6.89 4.44 -11.46
C ALA A 23 -7.39 4.92 -10.09
N ILE A 24 -7.43 6.25 -9.93
CA ILE A 24 -7.82 6.94 -8.69
C ILE A 24 -9.26 6.56 -8.29
N GLY A 25 -10.21 6.62 -9.23
CA GLY A 25 -11.62 6.33 -8.92
C GLY A 25 -11.84 4.88 -8.48
N SER A 26 -11.17 3.93 -9.12
CA SER A 26 -11.23 2.51 -8.74
C SER A 26 -10.57 2.24 -7.37
N ALA A 27 -9.47 2.92 -7.06
CA ALA A 27 -8.82 2.83 -5.76
C ALA A 27 -9.73 3.39 -4.64
N MET A 28 -10.31 4.56 -4.86
CA MET A 28 -11.26 5.19 -3.93
C MET A 28 -12.49 4.32 -3.69
N ALA A 29 -13.11 3.80 -4.76
CA ALA A 29 -14.27 2.93 -4.65
C ALA A 29 -13.97 1.64 -3.87
N SER A 30 -12.81 1.03 -4.12
CA SER A 30 -12.37 -0.17 -3.43
C SER A 30 -12.08 0.08 -1.95
N ALA A 31 -11.42 1.20 -1.62
CA ALA A 31 -11.18 1.63 -0.25
C ALA A 31 -12.49 1.94 0.50
N ALA A 32 -13.42 2.65 -0.16
CA ALA A 32 -14.73 2.96 0.37
C ALA A 32 -15.55 1.69 0.67
N ASN A 33 -15.58 0.74 -0.27
CA ASN A 33 -16.27 -0.54 -0.09
C ASN A 33 -15.67 -1.34 1.09
N ARG A 34 -14.33 -1.36 1.20
CA ARG A 34 -13.63 -2.04 2.31
C ARG A 34 -13.97 -1.44 3.69
N LEU A 35 -14.20 -0.13 3.77
CA LEU A 35 -14.55 0.56 5.01
C LEU A 35 -16.04 0.52 5.32
N ASN A 36 -16.89 0.26 4.33
CA ASN A 36 -18.34 0.12 4.52
C ASN A 36 -18.68 -1.09 5.40
N ASP A 37 -17.99 -2.21 5.21
CA ASP A 37 -18.24 -3.46 5.95
C ASP A 37 -17.72 -3.46 7.40
N LYS A 38 -17.10 -2.36 7.86
CA LYS A 38 -16.50 -2.27 9.20
C LYS A 38 -17.24 -1.26 10.08
N HIS A 39 -17.88 -1.75 11.14
CA HIS A 39 -18.42 -0.94 12.24
C HIS A 39 -17.27 -0.31 13.05
N SER A 40 -16.70 0.77 12.52
CA SER A 40 -15.67 1.58 13.17
C SER A 40 -16.20 3.00 13.39
N LYS A 41 -15.85 3.60 14.53
CA LYS A 41 -16.32 4.94 14.92
C LYS A 41 -15.72 6.06 14.06
N SER A 42 -14.52 5.85 13.51
CA SER A 42 -13.90 6.73 12.50
C SER A 42 -13.41 5.90 11.32
N ARG A 43 -13.63 6.41 10.11
CA ARG A 43 -13.24 5.81 8.83
C ARG A 43 -12.51 6.88 8.03
N VAL A 44 -11.27 6.58 7.65
CA VAL A 44 -10.37 7.52 6.98
C VAL A 44 -9.79 6.86 5.74
N ILE A 45 -9.74 7.60 4.64
CA ILE A 45 -9.03 7.23 3.41
C ILE A 45 -7.96 8.29 3.15
N VAL A 46 -6.71 7.86 3.00
CA VAL A 46 -5.59 8.70 2.56
C VAL A 46 -5.18 8.24 1.16
N LEU A 47 -5.32 9.10 0.16
CA LEU A 47 -4.91 8.88 -1.22
C LEU A 47 -3.57 9.57 -1.46
N LEU A 48 -2.52 8.81 -1.78
CA LEU A 48 -1.23 9.35 -2.21
C LEU A 48 -1.07 9.10 -3.71
N THR A 49 -0.92 10.17 -4.50
CA THR A 49 -0.75 10.06 -5.96
C THR A 49 0.12 11.19 -6.51
N ASP A 50 0.84 10.86 -7.57
CA ASP A 50 1.77 11.72 -8.30
C ASP A 50 1.21 12.26 -9.62
N GLY A 51 -0.04 11.97 -9.96
CA GLY A 51 -0.58 12.38 -11.25
C GLY A 51 -2.10 12.31 -11.43
N GLU A 52 -2.49 12.46 -12.69
CA GLU A 52 -3.88 12.43 -13.15
C GLU A 52 -4.43 11.02 -13.29
N ASN A 53 -5.74 10.88 -13.13
CA ASN A 53 -6.44 9.62 -13.38
C ASN A 53 -6.47 9.32 -14.89
N ASN A 54 -5.51 8.54 -15.38
CA ASN A 54 -5.41 8.16 -16.78
C ASN A 54 -6.04 6.78 -17.10
N MET A 55 -6.42 6.00 -16.08
CA MET A 55 -7.02 4.68 -16.23
C MET A 55 -8.18 4.44 -15.25
N GLY A 56 -8.97 3.40 -15.51
CA GLY A 56 -10.04 2.95 -14.62
C GLY A 56 -11.46 3.19 -15.16
N LYS A 57 -12.40 2.35 -14.72
CA LYS A 57 -13.82 2.38 -15.17
C LYS A 57 -14.68 3.36 -14.38
N ILE A 58 -14.19 3.84 -13.24
CA ILE A 58 -14.91 4.72 -12.31
C ILE A 58 -14.23 6.07 -12.32
N SER A 59 -14.99 7.15 -12.52
CA SER A 59 -14.44 8.50 -12.46
C SER A 59 -14.08 8.87 -11.00
N PRO A 60 -13.02 9.68 -10.79
CA PRO A 60 -12.65 10.16 -9.46
C PRO A 60 -13.78 10.91 -8.75
N ASP A 61 -14.55 11.72 -9.50
CA ASP A 61 -15.66 12.50 -8.97
C ASP A 61 -16.79 11.62 -8.43
N THR A 62 -17.20 10.57 -9.17
CA THR A 62 -18.21 9.62 -8.70
C THR A 62 -17.73 8.83 -7.48
N ALA A 63 -16.44 8.49 -7.43
CA ALA A 63 -15.88 7.83 -6.26
C ALA A 63 -15.84 8.77 -5.04
N ALA A 64 -15.56 10.06 -5.23
CA ALA A 64 -15.60 11.07 -4.18
C ALA A 64 -17.00 11.27 -3.60
N GLU A 65 -18.04 11.28 -4.44
CA GLU A 65 -19.43 11.33 -4.00
C GLU A 65 -19.78 10.13 -3.10
N ALA A 66 -19.33 8.92 -3.48
CA ALA A 66 -19.54 7.72 -2.68
C ALA A 66 -18.84 7.80 -1.31
N VAL A 67 -17.59 8.30 -1.28
CA VAL A 67 -16.82 8.52 -0.03
C VAL A 67 -17.55 9.49 0.89
N LYS A 68 -18.06 10.60 0.34
CA LYS A 68 -18.85 11.58 1.10
C LYS A 68 -20.17 10.98 1.61
N ALA A 69 -20.89 10.24 0.77
CA ALA A 69 -22.15 9.58 1.16
C ALA A 69 -21.95 8.58 2.30
N LEU A 70 -20.81 7.88 2.30
CA LEU A 70 -20.43 6.95 3.36
C LEU A 70 -19.89 7.63 4.62
N LYS A 71 -19.76 8.97 4.65
CA LYS A 71 -19.18 9.74 5.77
C LYS A 71 -17.79 9.23 6.16
N ILE A 72 -16.92 9.09 5.17
CA ILE A 72 -15.53 8.69 5.33
C ILE A 72 -14.67 9.94 5.19
N HIS A 73 -13.79 10.21 6.15
CA HIS A 73 -12.85 11.33 6.08
C HIS A 73 -11.82 11.06 4.99
N PHE A 74 -11.68 11.99 4.05
CA PHE A 74 -10.81 11.83 2.89
C PHE A 74 -9.65 12.82 2.91
N TYR A 75 -8.43 12.31 2.68
CA TYR A 75 -7.21 13.11 2.58
C TYR A 75 -6.50 12.78 1.28
N ALA A 76 -6.37 13.73 0.37
CA ALA A 76 -5.61 13.57 -0.86
C ALA A 76 -4.24 14.21 -0.71
N ILE A 77 -3.18 13.46 -0.97
CA ILE A 77 -1.79 13.90 -0.92
C ILE A 77 -1.21 13.80 -2.32
N GLY A 78 -0.93 14.96 -2.92
CA GLY A 78 -0.23 15.07 -4.19
C GLY A 78 1.28 15.03 -3.99
N ALA A 79 1.96 13.99 -4.48
CA ALA A 79 3.41 13.84 -4.38
C ALA A 79 4.06 14.13 -5.74
N GLY A 80 4.75 15.27 -5.88
CA GLY A 80 5.36 15.61 -7.15
C GLY A 80 6.14 16.91 -7.12
N ILE A 81 7.20 16.95 -7.92
CA ILE A 81 7.95 18.18 -8.19
C ILE A 81 7.31 18.90 -9.38
N ASN A 82 7.08 20.21 -9.26
CA ASN A 82 6.79 21.03 -10.43
C ASN A 82 8.12 21.39 -11.08
N GLY A 83 8.36 20.93 -12.31
CA GLY A 83 9.62 21.21 -12.97
C GLY A 83 9.84 20.41 -14.24
N ILE A 84 11.12 20.29 -14.59
CA ILE A 84 11.59 19.55 -15.74
C ILE A 84 12.01 18.17 -15.22
N ALA A 85 11.32 17.12 -15.65
CA ALA A 85 11.68 15.74 -15.33
C ALA A 85 12.08 15.02 -16.63
N PRO A 86 13.10 14.14 -16.59
CA PRO A 86 13.46 13.31 -17.74
C PRO A 86 12.36 12.26 -17.96
N ALA A 87 11.59 12.42 -19.03
CA ALA A 87 10.57 11.46 -19.47
C ALA A 87 11.09 10.67 -20.68
N PRO A 88 10.88 9.34 -20.75
CA PRO A 88 11.29 8.55 -21.90
C PRO A 88 10.46 8.95 -23.14
N ILE A 89 11.13 9.06 -24.28
CA ILE A 89 10.48 9.43 -25.55
C ILE A 89 9.82 8.18 -26.14
N PHE A 90 8.51 8.21 -26.38
CA PHE A 90 7.79 7.14 -27.06
C PHE A 90 7.52 7.49 -28.53
N THR A 91 7.80 6.56 -29.45
CA THR A 91 7.44 6.63 -30.88
C THR A 91 6.35 5.58 -31.19
N GLN A 92 5.68 5.66 -32.34
CA GLN A 92 4.67 4.67 -32.78
C GLN A 92 5.16 3.20 -32.82
N ARG A 93 6.47 2.95 -32.69
CA ARG A 93 7.10 1.62 -32.65
C ARG A 93 7.60 1.21 -31.25
N GLY A 94 7.37 2.03 -30.21
CA GLY A 94 7.85 1.80 -28.85
C GLY A 94 8.80 2.91 -28.34
N PRO A 95 9.43 2.72 -27.17
CA PRO A 95 10.35 3.69 -26.58
C PRO A 95 11.57 3.91 -27.49
N MET A 96 11.88 5.18 -27.75
CA MET A 96 13.01 5.58 -28.59
C MET A 96 14.31 5.22 -27.87
N THR A 97 15.13 4.42 -28.53
CA THR A 97 16.40 3.93 -28.00
C THR A 97 17.55 4.40 -28.88
N ASP A 98 18.69 4.70 -28.26
CA ASP A 98 19.93 5.00 -28.98
C ASP A 98 20.46 3.73 -29.68
N MET A 99 21.47 3.83 -30.54
CA MET A 99 22.10 2.71 -31.24
C MET A 99 22.63 1.60 -30.30
N LEU A 100 22.81 1.92 -29.01
CA LEU A 100 23.20 1.02 -27.92
C LEU A 100 22.03 0.41 -27.14
N GLY A 101 20.77 0.70 -27.50
CA GLY A 101 19.58 0.17 -26.84
C GLY A 101 19.18 0.89 -25.53
N ASN A 102 19.84 2.00 -25.19
CA ASN A 102 19.48 2.82 -24.03
C ASN A 102 18.27 3.70 -24.34
N MET A 103 17.31 3.78 -23.42
CA MET A 103 16.14 4.66 -23.58
C MET A 103 16.58 6.13 -23.61
N LEU A 104 16.11 6.86 -24.63
CA LEU A 104 16.33 8.29 -24.73
C LEU A 104 15.30 9.02 -23.89
N TYR A 105 15.79 9.91 -23.03
CA TYR A 105 14.98 10.75 -22.17
C TYR A 105 14.96 12.18 -22.70
N GLN A 106 13.79 12.81 -22.69
CA GLN A 106 13.64 14.23 -22.93
C GLN A 106 13.20 14.92 -21.65
N ASN A 107 13.79 16.09 -21.42
CA ASN A 107 13.35 17.02 -20.40
C ASN A 107 11.95 17.52 -20.74
N GLN A 108 10.93 16.94 -20.13
CA GLN A 108 9.55 17.35 -20.28
C GLN A 108 9.11 18.14 -19.05
N ARG A 109 8.37 19.23 -19.28
CA ARG A 109 7.73 19.96 -18.19
C ARG A 109 6.56 19.11 -17.72
N VAL A 110 6.70 18.49 -16.55
CA VAL A 110 5.63 17.73 -15.93
C VAL A 110 4.84 18.71 -15.08
N GLU A 111 3.64 19.06 -15.54
CA GLU A 111 2.69 19.82 -14.75
C GLU A 111 1.84 18.84 -13.97
N PHE A 112 2.11 18.75 -12.66
CA PHE A 112 1.23 18.03 -11.75
C PHE A 112 -0.12 18.74 -11.70
N ASN A 113 -1.18 18.10 -12.21
CA ASN A 113 -2.53 18.67 -12.19
C ASN A 113 -3.13 18.62 -10.78
N GLU A 114 -2.75 19.61 -9.99
CA GLU A 114 -3.25 19.84 -8.65
C GLU A 114 -4.76 20.20 -8.63
N ALA A 115 -5.28 20.77 -9.71
CA ALA A 115 -6.66 21.23 -9.78
C ALA A 115 -7.66 20.07 -9.72
N GLY A 116 -7.39 18.98 -10.45
CA GLY A 116 -8.25 17.78 -10.44
C GLY A 116 -8.33 17.14 -9.06
N LEU A 117 -7.19 16.97 -8.39
CA LEU A 117 -7.16 16.37 -7.05
C LEU A 117 -7.81 17.25 -5.99
N ARG A 118 -7.65 18.58 -6.07
CA ARG A 118 -8.36 19.52 -5.21
C ARG A 118 -9.87 19.46 -5.40
N GLN A 119 -10.34 19.30 -6.64
CA GLN A 119 -11.77 19.11 -6.92
C GLN A 119 -12.31 17.83 -6.30
N VAL A 120 -11.62 16.70 -6.50
CA VAL A 120 -12.00 15.40 -5.93
C VAL A 120 -12.04 15.48 -4.40
N ALA A 121 -11.04 16.08 -3.76
CA ALA A 121 -11.02 16.27 -2.32
C ALA A 121 -12.21 17.12 -1.84
N LYS A 122 -12.55 18.20 -2.57
CA LYS A 122 -13.70 19.05 -2.25
C LYS A 122 -15.04 18.30 -2.38
N ILE A 123 -15.20 17.47 -3.41
CA ILE A 123 -16.41 16.65 -3.60
C ILE A 123 -16.54 15.64 -2.46
N ALA A 124 -15.43 15.02 -2.05
CA ALA A 124 -15.38 14.05 -0.96
C ALA A 124 -15.54 14.67 0.45
N ASP A 125 -15.67 15.99 0.57
CA ASP A 125 -15.63 16.72 1.86
C ASP A 125 -14.33 16.47 2.65
N GLY A 126 -13.22 16.37 1.91
CA GLY A 126 -11.89 16.05 2.40
C GLY A 126 -10.89 17.19 2.27
N THR A 127 -9.65 16.94 2.69
CA THR A 127 -8.54 17.91 2.61
C THR A 127 -7.51 17.48 1.58
N PHE A 128 -7.01 18.44 0.80
CA PHE A 128 -5.90 18.24 -0.11
C PHE A 128 -4.59 18.77 0.50
N PHE A 129 -3.54 17.97 0.42
CA PHE A 129 -2.18 18.31 0.82
C PHE A 129 -1.22 18.11 -0.35
N ARG A 130 -0.19 18.94 -0.38
CA ARG A 130 0.89 18.86 -1.36
C ARG A 130 2.18 18.47 -0.66
N ALA A 131 2.76 17.34 -1.05
CA ALA A 131 4.03 16.84 -0.55
C ALA A 131 5.10 17.03 -1.62
N THR A 132 6.07 17.89 -1.34
CA THR A 132 7.22 18.15 -2.23
C THR A 132 8.44 17.32 -1.86
N ASP A 133 8.48 16.80 -0.63
CA ASP A 133 9.64 16.17 -0.03
C ASP A 133 9.20 15.22 1.10
N THR A 134 10.11 14.35 1.53
CA THR A 134 9.81 13.36 2.58
C THR A 134 9.42 14.01 3.91
N LYS A 135 9.99 15.18 4.27
CA LYS A 135 9.65 15.85 5.53
C LYS A 135 8.25 16.46 5.47
N SER A 136 7.86 17.07 4.35
CA SER A 136 6.49 17.55 4.19
C SER A 136 5.48 16.40 4.25
N LEU A 137 5.80 15.25 3.66
CA LEU A 137 4.94 14.07 3.75
C LEU A 137 4.78 13.59 5.22
N GLU A 138 5.88 13.50 5.97
CA GLU A 138 5.86 13.12 7.39
C GLU A 138 5.03 14.10 8.23
N GLN A 139 5.18 15.40 7.99
CA GLN A 139 4.41 16.44 8.67
C GLN A 139 2.90 16.31 8.38
N ILE A 140 2.52 16.07 7.12
CA ILE A 140 1.12 15.87 6.73
C ILE A 140 0.52 14.66 7.47
N TYR A 141 1.24 13.55 7.55
CA TYR A 141 0.78 12.38 8.31
C TYR A 141 0.64 12.67 9.80
N SER A 142 1.56 13.46 10.38
CA SER A 142 1.46 13.89 11.78
C SER A 142 0.21 14.74 12.04
N ASP A 143 -0.13 15.64 11.11
CA ASP A 143 -1.29 16.50 11.24
C ASP A 143 -2.60 15.72 11.06
N ILE A 144 -2.64 14.74 10.15
CA ILE A 144 -3.76 13.81 10.01
C ILE A 144 -3.97 13.00 11.32
N ASP A 145 -2.91 12.49 11.94
CA ASP A 145 -3.03 11.70 13.19
C ASP A 145 -3.58 12.53 14.36
N LYS A 146 -3.25 13.83 14.42
CA LYS A 146 -3.83 14.74 15.43
C LYS A 146 -5.32 14.97 15.21
N LEU A 147 -5.74 15.12 13.95
CA LEU A 147 -7.14 15.37 13.57
C LEU A 147 -8.01 14.12 13.73
N GLU A 148 -7.46 12.94 13.39
CA GLU A 148 -8.19 11.67 13.34
C GLU A 148 -7.98 10.81 14.59
N ARG A 149 -7.60 11.42 15.71
CA ARG A 149 -7.27 10.75 16.97
C ARG A 149 -8.49 10.00 17.53
N SER A 150 -8.71 8.82 16.98
CA SER A 150 -9.71 7.86 17.38
C SER A 150 -8.99 6.65 17.96
N THR A 151 -9.54 6.09 19.04
CA THR A 151 -8.99 4.90 19.68
C THR A 151 -9.28 3.68 18.80
N VAL A 152 -8.41 3.41 17.83
CA VAL A 152 -8.56 2.25 16.96
C VAL A 152 -8.21 0.98 17.74
N SER A 153 -9.22 0.15 18.00
CA SER A 153 -9.03 -1.23 18.44
C SER A 153 -8.63 -2.07 17.23
N VAL A 154 -7.33 -2.16 16.96
CA VAL A 154 -6.79 -3.02 15.91
C VAL A 154 -6.91 -4.46 16.40
N LYS A 155 -7.83 -5.24 15.83
CA LYS A 155 -7.76 -6.71 15.92
C LYS A 155 -6.53 -7.16 15.13
N LYS A 156 -5.39 -7.26 15.82
CA LYS A 156 -4.13 -7.79 15.29
C LYS A 156 -4.36 -9.27 14.94
N TYR A 157 -4.48 -9.59 13.66
CA TYR A 157 -4.36 -10.97 13.19
C TYR A 157 -2.87 -11.29 13.13
N GLN A 158 -2.31 -11.74 14.26
CA GLN A 158 -0.97 -12.28 14.31
C GLN A 158 -1.02 -13.70 13.76
N GLN A 159 -0.42 -13.88 12.58
CA GLN A 159 -0.24 -15.21 12.01
C GLN A 159 0.92 -15.87 12.77
N TYR A 160 0.57 -16.64 13.81
CA TYR A 160 1.53 -17.44 14.54
C TYR A 160 2.12 -18.49 13.60
N ARG A 161 3.46 -18.51 13.50
CA ARG A 161 4.18 -19.59 12.85
C ARG A 161 4.58 -20.58 13.93
N ASP A 162 3.80 -21.63 14.10
CA ASP A 162 4.06 -22.66 15.10
C ASP A 162 5.35 -23.40 14.73
N LEU A 163 6.43 -23.10 15.46
CA LEU A 163 7.70 -23.86 15.43
C LEU A 163 7.61 -25.16 16.23
N PHE A 164 6.50 -25.35 16.96
CA PHE A 164 6.18 -26.52 17.78
C PHE A 164 6.24 -27.88 17.04
N PRO A 165 5.80 -28.02 15.77
CA PRO A 165 5.83 -29.30 15.07
C PRO A 165 7.24 -29.86 14.91
N LEU A 166 8.22 -28.98 14.69
CA LEU A 166 9.62 -29.37 14.47
C LEU A 166 10.26 -29.88 15.78
N CYS A 167 9.93 -29.24 16.91
CA CYS A 167 10.32 -29.70 18.24
C CYS A 167 9.69 -31.06 18.59
N ILE A 168 8.38 -31.25 18.34
CA ILE A 168 7.72 -32.54 18.56
C ILE A 168 8.35 -33.65 17.73
N MET A 169 8.58 -33.41 16.43
CA MET A 169 9.15 -34.44 15.56
C MET A 169 10.54 -34.87 16.04
N SER A 170 11.37 -33.92 16.47
CA SER A 170 12.69 -34.25 17.01
C SER A 170 12.61 -35.07 18.31
N GLY A 171 11.70 -34.74 19.22
CA GLY A 171 11.48 -35.48 20.46
C GLY A 171 10.91 -36.89 20.23
N ALA A 172 9.92 -37.01 19.34
CA ALA A 172 9.35 -38.31 18.96
C ALA A 172 10.39 -39.20 18.28
N GLY A 173 11.24 -38.63 17.42
CA GLY A 173 12.34 -39.34 16.77
C GLY A 173 13.35 -39.90 17.78
N LEU A 174 13.72 -39.11 18.79
CA LEU A 174 14.61 -39.57 19.88
C LEU A 174 13.98 -40.69 20.71
N LEU A 175 12.69 -40.62 21.01
CA LEU A 175 11.97 -41.68 21.73
C LEU A 175 11.92 -42.99 20.95
N VAL A 176 11.62 -42.93 19.65
CA VAL A 176 11.61 -44.11 18.77
C VAL A 176 13.01 -44.70 18.67
N ALA A 177 14.04 -43.86 18.50
CA ALA A 177 15.43 -44.31 18.51
C ALA A 177 15.80 -45.00 19.84
N GLN A 178 15.43 -44.43 20.98
CA GLN A 178 15.66 -45.04 22.29
C GLN A 178 14.98 -46.42 22.41
N LEU A 179 13.71 -46.55 21.98
CA LEU A 179 12.99 -47.82 22.03
C LEU A 179 13.66 -48.89 21.18
N LEU A 180 14.03 -48.54 19.94
CA LEU A 180 14.75 -49.44 19.03
C LEU A 180 16.11 -49.85 19.59
N LEU A 181 16.89 -48.90 20.13
CA LEU A 181 18.18 -49.21 20.76
C LEU A 181 18.01 -50.09 22.00
N SER A 182 16.97 -49.85 22.82
CA SER A 182 16.71 -50.68 24.01
C SER A 182 16.34 -52.11 23.65
N GLN A 183 15.56 -52.30 22.56
CA GLN A 183 15.15 -53.65 22.13
C GLN A 183 16.26 -54.38 21.36
N THR A 184 17.18 -53.66 20.72
CA THR A 184 18.20 -54.25 19.84
C THR A 184 19.54 -54.45 20.53
N ILE A 185 19.97 -53.50 21.38
CA ILE A 185 21.33 -53.50 21.94
C ILE A 185 21.36 -54.10 23.36
N TRP A 186 20.30 -53.99 24.16
CA TRP A 186 20.18 -54.62 25.48
C TRP A 186 18.90 -55.45 25.58
N LYS A 187 18.89 -56.63 24.94
CA LYS A 187 18.18 -57.76 25.56
C LYS A 187 18.82 -58.00 26.94
N LYS A 188 18.30 -57.33 27.97
CA LYS A 188 18.35 -57.87 29.33
C LYS A 188 17.57 -59.17 29.28
N LEU A 189 18.28 -60.27 29.04
CA LEU A 189 17.88 -61.56 29.56
C LEU A 189 17.71 -61.41 31.09
N PRO A 190 16.74 -62.11 31.71
CA PRO A 190 16.61 -62.14 33.17
C PRO A 190 17.93 -62.54 33.84
#